data_AF-B0N5M0-F1
#
_entry.id   AF-B0N5M0-F1
#
_cell.length_a   1.000
_cell.length_b   1.000
_cell.length_c   1.000
_cell.angle_alpha   90.00
_cell.angle_beta   90.00
_cell.angle_gamma   90.00
#
_symmetry.space_group_name_H-M   'P 1'
#
loop_
_entity.id
_entity.type
_entity.pdbx_description
1 polymer ?
#
loop_
_entity_poly.entity_id
_entity_poly.type
_entity_poly.pdbx_seq_one_letter_code
_entity_poly.pdbx_strand_id
1 'polypeptide(L)' 'MRGEKYNTILNDLGFTNAKIELYIRLSHLGTSTKEKRIQIVSEKRRKILEEIHVKENQLQEIDFLRHELQNA' A
#
# COMPACT_ATOMS: atom_id res chain seq x y z
N MET A 1 2.16 20.64 -10.64
CA MET A 1 3.55 20.67 -10.06
C MET A 1 3.95 19.29 -9.52
N ARG A 2 5.26 18.95 -9.39
CA ARG A 2 5.69 17.62 -8.86
C ARG A 2 5.12 17.30 -7.46
N GLY A 3 4.88 18.31 -6.62
CA GLY A 3 4.30 18.14 -5.28
C GLY A 3 2.84 17.68 -5.28
N GLU A 4 2.00 18.25 -6.15
CA GLU A 4 0.58 17.88 -6.28
C GLU A 4 0.43 16.42 -6.70
N LYS A 5 1.27 15.96 -7.64
CA LYS A 5 1.29 14.56 -8.10
C LYS A 5 1.61 13.59 -6.95
N TYR A 6 2.54 13.94 -6.06
CA TYR A 6 2.85 13.08 -4.91
C TYR A 6 1.72 13.06 -3.89
N ASN A 7 1.07 14.20 -3.66
CA ASN A 7 -0.06 14.27 -2.74
C ASN A 7 -1.21 13.35 -3.19
N THR A 8 -1.62 13.41 -4.46
CA THR A 8 -2.67 12.54 -5.01
C THR A 8 -2.32 11.07 -4.86
N ILE A 9 -1.13 10.66 -5.33
CA ILE A 9 -0.71 9.24 -5.28
C ILE A 9 -0.68 8.71 -3.84
N LEU A 10 -0.16 9.49 -2.89
CA LEU A 10 -0.06 9.04 -1.50
C LEU A 10 -1.44 9.01 -0.82
N ASN A 11 -2.35 9.91 -1.17
CA ASN A 11 -3.74 9.84 -0.70
C ASN A 11 -4.46 8.61 -1.27
N ASP A 12 -4.32 8.33 -2.56
CA ASP A 12 -4.94 7.16 -3.21
C ASP A 12 -4.42 5.85 -2.63
N LEU A 13 -3.16 5.82 -2.24
CA LEU A 13 -2.56 4.70 -1.52
C LEU A 13 -3.00 4.63 -0.05
N GLY A 14 -3.75 5.60 0.47
CA GLY A 14 -4.22 5.63 1.85
C GLY A 14 -3.08 5.81 2.85
N PHE A 15 -2.12 6.70 2.57
CA PHE A 15 -1.21 7.19 3.59
C PHE A 15 -1.95 8.18 4.51
N THR A 16 -1.53 8.28 5.77
CA THR A 16 -2.05 9.30 6.68
C THR A 16 -1.51 10.68 6.30
N ASN A 17 -2.26 11.74 6.57
CA ASN A 17 -1.83 13.12 6.30
C ASN A 17 -0.42 13.41 6.85
N ALA A 18 -0.12 12.95 8.06
CA ALA A 18 1.22 13.08 8.65
C ALA A 18 2.33 12.38 7.84
N LYS A 19 2.08 11.18 7.30
CA LYS A 19 3.06 10.50 6.43
C LYS A 19 3.17 11.18 5.06
N ILE A 20 2.09 11.74 4.54
CA ILE A 20 2.09 12.49 3.27
C ILE A 20 2.94 13.75 3.41
N GLU A 21 2.70 14.56 4.45
CA GLU A 21 3.48 15.76 4.74
C GLU A 21 4.96 15.44 4.93
N LEU A 22 5.28 14.37 5.69
CA LEU A 22 6.64 13.91 5.88
C LEU A 22 7.31 13.55 4.54
N TYR A 23 6.63 12.78 3.69
CA TYR A 23 7.17 12.39 2.39
C TYR A 23 7.43 13.60 1.48
N ILE A 24 6.47 14.54 1.42
CA ILE A 24 6.58 15.76 0.63
C ILE A 24 7.75 16.60 1.15
N ARG A 25 7.88 16.81 2.47
CA ARG A 25 9.01 17.51 3.09
C ARG A 25 10.35 16.87 2.71
N LEU A 26 10.47 15.55 2.85
CA LEU A 26 11.67 14.82 2.46
C LEU A 26 11.96 14.98 0.96
N SER A 27 10.94 15.01 0.11
CA SER A 27 11.11 15.16 -1.34
C SER A 27 11.76 16.48 -1.75
N HIS A 28 11.50 17.56 -1.01
CA HIS A 28 12.13 18.87 -1.23
C HIS A 28 13.60 18.91 -0.79
N LEU A 29 14.01 18.06 0.14
CA LEU A 29 15.41 17.93 0.58
C LEU A 29 16.29 17.16 -0.42
N GLY A 30 15.71 16.64 -1.51
CA GLY A 30 16.44 16.07 -2.63
C GLY A 30 16.88 14.61 -2.43
N THR A 31 18.10 14.30 -2.87
CA THR A 31 18.62 12.93 -2.94
C THR A 31 19.09 12.38 -1.60
N SER A 32 19.49 13.24 -0.67
CA SER A 32 19.91 12.86 0.69
C SER A 32 18.83 12.13 1.48
N THR A 33 17.55 12.31 1.12
CA THR A 33 16.40 11.66 1.77
C THR A 33 15.81 10.52 0.95
N LYS A 34 16.43 10.14 -0.17
CA LYS A 34 15.91 9.12 -1.09
C LYS A 34 15.66 7.79 -0.37
N GLU A 35 16.63 7.33 0.42
CA GLU A 35 16.52 6.08 1.18
C GLU A 35 15.35 6.11 2.17
N LYS A 36 15.15 7.24 2.86
CA LYS A 36 14.04 7.40 3.79
C LYS A 36 12.69 7.37 3.08
N ARG A 37 12.59 8.01 1.91
CA ARG A 37 11.38 7.95 1.07
C ARG A 37 11.10 6.55 0.55
N ILE A 38 12.14 5.81 0.15
CA ILE A 38 12.02 4.39 -0.24
C ILE A 38 11.50 3.57 0.94
N GLN A 39 12.04 3.75 2.15
CA GLN A 39 11.56 3.05 3.35
C GLN A 39 10.06 3.28 3.57
N ILE A 40 9.58 4.53 3.47
CA ILE A 40 8.17 4.88 3.68
C ILE A 40 7.24 4.12 2.72
N VAL A 41 7.59 4.06 1.43
CA VAL A 41 6.75 3.38 0.43
C VAL A 41 6.90 1.86 0.49
N SER A 42 8.08 1.34 0.83
CA SER A 42 8.32 -0.09 1.01
C SER A 42 7.53 -0.66 2.19
N GLU A 43 7.42 0.08 3.30
CA GLU A 43 6.57 -0.31 4.43
C GLU A 43 5.09 -0.43 4.02
N LYS A 44 4.58 0.53 3.24
CA LYS A 44 3.20 0.48 2.75
C LYS A 44 2.98 -0.68 1.79
N ARG A 45 3.93 -0.92 0.87
CA ARG A 45 3.92 -2.08 -0.03
C ARG A 45 3.84 -3.39 0.74
N ARG A 46 4.64 -3.55 1.80
CA ARG A 46 4.63 -4.77 2.64
C ARG A 46 3.25 -5.01 3.27
N LYS A 47 2.64 -3.97 3.85
CA LYS A 47 1.29 -4.08 4.45
C LYS A 47 0.21 -4.46 3.43
N ILE A 48 0.25 -3.88 2.23
CA ILE A 48 -0.68 -4.24 1.16
C ILE A 48 -0.50 -5.70 0.75
N LEU A 49 0.75 -6.18 0.68
CA LEU A 49 1.03 -7.58 0.36
C LEU A 49 0.53 -8.53 1.46
N GLU A 50 0.70 -8.18 2.73
CA GLU A 50 0.12 -8.93 3.87
C GLU A 50 -1.41 -9.02 3.74
N GLU A 51 -2.09 -7.92 3.39
CA GLU A 51 -3.55 -7.91 3.17
C GLU A 51 -3.97 -8.78 1.97
N ILE A 52 -3.21 -8.74 0.88
CA ILE A 52 -3.45 -9.60 -0.29
C ILE A 52 -3.37 -11.07 0.11
N HIS A 53 -2.34 -11.49 0.84
CA HIS A 53 -2.21 -12.88 1.29
C HIS A 53 -3.37 -13.34 2.18
N VAL A 54 -3.88 -12.46 3.04
CA VAL A 54 -5.08 -12.76 3.83
C VAL A 54 -6.30 -12.97 2.92
N LYS A 55 -6.50 -12.08 1.94
CA LYS A 55 -7.62 -12.19 0.99
C LYS A 55 -7.52 -13.40 0.08
N GLU A 56 -6.31 -13.77 -0.36
CA GLU A 56 -6.05 -15.00 -1.11
C GLU A 56 -6.50 -16.23 -0.33
N ASN A 57 -6.11 -16.33 0.95
CA ASN A 57 -6.55 -17.43 1.81
C ASN A 57 -8.09 -17.44 1.99
N GLN A 58 -8.71 -16.28 2.18
CA GLN A 58 -10.17 -16.17 2.28
C GLN A 58 -10.88 -16.65 1.00
N LEU A 59 -10.32 -16.34 -0.17
CA LEU A 59 -10.86 -16.83 -1.45
C LEU A 59 -10.76 -18.35 -1.56
N GLN A 60 -9.65 -18.94 -1.12
CA GLN A 60 -9.49 -20.41 -1.10
C GLN A 60 -10.57 -21.09 -0.25
N GLU A 61 -10.87 -20.56 0.93
CA GLU A 61 -11.95 -21.09 1.79
C GLU A 61 -13.33 -20.95 1.12
N ILE A 62 -13.60 -19.83 0.45
CA ILE A 62 -14.85 -19.62 -0.30
C ILE A 62 -14.95 -20.62 -1.46
N ASP A 63 -13.86 -20.82 -2.21
CA ASP A 63 -13.85 -21.75 -3.34
C ASP A 63 -14.03 -23.20 -2.89
N PHE A 64 -13.46 -23.58 -1.74
CA PHE A 64 -13.73 -24.86 -1.10
C PHE A 64 -15.23 -25.02 -0.79
N LEU A 65 -15.84 -24.06 -0.10
CA LEU A 65 -17.28 -24.13 0.24
C LEU A 65 -18.16 -24.18 -1.02
N ARG A 66 -17.80 -23.44 -2.08
CA ARG A 66 -18.52 -23.49 -3.37
C ARG A 66 -18.42 -24.87 -4.00
N HIS A 67 -17.26 -25.50 -3.97
CA HIS A 67 -17.06 -26.85 -4.49
C HIS A 67 -17.92 -27.88 -3.74
N GLU A 68 -17.94 -27.81 -2.40
CA GLU A 68 -18.79 -28.71 -1.58
C GLU A 68 -20.28 -28.56 -1.92
N LEU A 69 -20.76 -27.33 -2.13
CA LEU A 69 -22.15 -27.07 -2.50
C LEU A 69 -22.51 -27.51 -3.93
N GLN A 70 -21.55 -27.50 -4.86
CA GLN A 70 -21.77 -27.88 -6.26
C GLN A 70 -21.79 -29.40 -6.46
N ASN A 71 -21.15 -30.15 -5.57
CA ASN A 71 -21.05 -31.61 -5.66
C ASN A 71 -21.96 -32.35 -4.66
N ALA A 72 -22.80 -31.61 -3.92
CA ALA A 72 -23.87 -32.13 -3.06
C ALA A 72 -25.15 -32.41 -3.87
#